data_AF-A0A0A0M8M9-F1
#
_entry.id   AF-A0A0A0M8M9-F1
#
_cell.length_a   1.000
_cell.length_b   1.000
_cell.length_c   1.000
_cell.angle_alpha   90.00
_cell.angle_beta   90.00
_cell.angle_gamma   90.00
#
_symmetry.space_group_name_H-M   'P 1'
#
loop_
_entity.id
_entity.type
_entity.pdbx_description
1 polymer ?
#
loop_
_entity_poly.entity_id
_entity_poly.type
_entity_poly.pdbx_seq_one_letter_code
_entity_poly.pdbx_strand_id
1 'polypeptide(L)'
;MVAAGGARQGILTLAVKDKAALYNAYMPYIRNGGLFVTTPRRYFLGDEVFVLVTLPESSERMPIAGKVVWVTPAGAQGARPAGIGVQFNEGPEGDALRGRIEALLAGSLEADRPTHTM
;
A
#
# COMPACT_ATOMS: atom_id res chain seq x y z
N MET A 1 16.30 15.09 25.01
CA MET A 1 14.92 15.32 25.50
C MET A 1 14.06 14.22 24.88
N VAL A 2 13.63 13.26 25.69
CA VAL A 2 12.97 12.02 25.24
C VAL A 2 11.50 12.27 24.91
N ALA A 3 11.11 11.91 23.70
CA ALA A 3 9.79 11.35 23.41
C ALA A 3 9.90 10.47 22.16
N ALA A 4 10.45 9.27 22.32
CA ALA A 4 10.15 8.16 21.43
C ALA A 4 8.65 7.85 21.61
N GLY A 5 7.81 8.62 20.91
CA GLY A 5 6.39 8.36 20.83
C GLY A 5 6.20 7.10 20.00
N GLY A 6 6.30 5.95 20.66
CA GLY A 6 5.80 4.68 20.14
C GLY A 6 4.31 4.80 19.89
N ALA A 7 3.95 5.40 18.75
CA ALA A 7 2.64 5.27 18.18
C ALA A 7 2.46 3.78 17.97
N ARG A 8 1.53 3.19 18.72
CA ARG A 8 1.18 1.76 18.69
C ARG A 8 1.22 1.27 17.23
N GLN A 9 2.33 0.63 16.84
CA GLN A 9 2.52 0.05 15.52
C GLN A 9 1.68 -1.24 15.47
N GLY A 10 0.36 -1.06 15.47
CA GLY A 10 -0.58 -2.14 15.23
C GLY A 10 -0.57 -2.47 13.75
N ILE A 11 -0.81 -3.75 13.44
CA ILE A 11 -0.96 -4.26 12.09
C ILE A 11 -2.01 -3.42 11.34
N LEU A 12 -1.64 -2.94 10.15
CA LEU A 12 -2.57 -2.31 9.22
C LEU A 12 -3.28 -3.40 8.43
N THR A 13 -4.57 -3.24 8.16
CA THR A 13 -5.31 -4.16 7.30
C THR A 13 -5.76 -3.43 6.05
N LEU A 14 -5.43 -3.99 4.88
CA LEU A 14 -5.90 -3.53 3.58
C LEU A 14 -6.69 -4.66 2.92
N ALA A 15 -8.01 -4.48 2.81
CA ALA A 15 -8.87 -5.38 2.05
C ALA A 15 -9.27 -4.69 0.74
N VAL A 16 -8.81 -5.23 -0.37
CA VAL A 16 -9.07 -4.67 -1.70
C VAL A 16 -10.27 -5.37 -2.33
N LYS A 17 -11.32 -4.59 -2.62
CA LYS A 17 -12.62 -5.12 -3.01
C LYS A 17 -12.65 -5.71 -4.43
N ASP A 18 -12.05 -5.01 -5.39
CA ASP A 18 -12.12 -5.32 -6.81
C ASP A 18 -10.84 -4.88 -7.54
N LYS A 19 -10.72 -5.25 -8.82
CA LYS A 19 -9.54 -4.94 -9.64
C LYS A 19 -9.33 -3.44 -9.84
N ALA A 20 -10.39 -2.63 -9.88
CA ALA A 20 -10.27 -1.19 -10.05
C ALA A 20 -9.68 -0.53 -8.79
N ALA A 21 -10.13 -0.95 -7.61
CA ALA A 21 -9.54 -0.55 -6.34
C ALA A 21 -8.08 -1.00 -6.23
N LEU A 22 -7.76 -2.22 -6.70
CA LEU A 22 -6.38 -2.73 -6.72
C LEU A 22 -5.48 -1.88 -7.62
N TYR A 23 -5.95 -1.57 -8.83
CA TYR A 23 -5.22 -0.73 -9.78
C TYR A 23 -4.92 0.65 -9.18
N ASN A 24 -5.90 1.31 -8.58
CA ASN A 24 -5.72 2.64 -7.98
C ASN A 24 -4.76 2.63 -6.78
N ALA A 25 -4.72 1.52 -6.03
CA ALA A 25 -3.85 1.37 -4.87
C ALA A 25 -2.42 0.95 -5.24
N TYR A 26 -2.22 0.20 -6.33
CA TYR A 26 -0.92 -0.34 -6.69
C TYR A 26 0.05 0.74 -7.19
N MET A 27 1.31 0.62 -6.75
CA MET A 27 2.40 1.54 -7.06
C MET A 27 3.52 0.78 -7.78
N PRO A 28 3.37 0.48 -9.09
CA PRO A 28 4.29 -0.40 -9.83
C PRO A 28 5.69 0.20 -10.03
N TYR A 29 5.82 1.53 -9.99
CA TYR A 29 7.07 2.26 -10.22
C TYR A 29 8.00 2.27 -9.00
N ILE A 30 7.54 1.80 -7.83
CA ILE A 30 8.37 1.63 -6.64
C ILE A 30 9.21 0.36 -6.78
N ARG A 31 10.48 0.41 -6.39
CA ARG A 31 11.33 -0.79 -6.32
C ARG A 31 10.66 -1.85 -5.43
N ASN A 32 10.53 -3.06 -5.95
CA ASN A 32 9.83 -4.20 -5.35
C ASN A 32 8.29 -4.08 -5.32
N GLY A 33 7.72 -3.00 -5.85
CA GLY A 33 6.30 -2.68 -5.81
C GLY A 33 5.86 -2.01 -4.50
N GLY A 34 4.64 -1.51 -4.49
CA GLY A 34 4.03 -0.94 -3.31
C GLY A 34 2.51 -0.81 -3.40
N LEU A 35 1.88 -0.54 -2.27
CA LEU A 35 0.44 -0.28 -2.17
C LEU A 35 0.16 0.98 -1.37
N PHE A 36 -0.81 1.75 -1.84
CA PHE A 36 -1.43 2.82 -1.08
C PHE A 36 -2.45 2.25 -0.10
N VAL A 37 -2.24 2.51 1.19
CA VAL A 37 -3.10 2.09 2.30
C VAL A 37 -3.80 3.33 2.85
N THR A 38 -5.13 3.36 2.73
CA THR A 38 -5.94 4.42 3.34
C THR A 38 -5.91 4.29 4.85
N THR A 39 -5.56 5.38 5.54
CA THR A 39 -5.49 5.38 7.00
C THR A 39 -5.53 6.80 7.55
N PRO A 40 -6.29 7.07 8.63
CA PRO A 40 -6.24 8.35 9.32
C PRO A 40 -5.05 8.46 10.28
N ARG A 41 -4.29 7.36 10.47
CA ARG A 41 -3.13 7.33 11.36
C ARG A 41 -1.99 8.12 10.74
N ARG A 42 -1.24 8.83 11.58
CA ARG A 42 -0.04 9.56 11.17
C ARG A 42 1.14 8.60 11.12
N TYR A 43 1.83 8.62 9.99
CA TYR A 43 3.10 7.93 9.77
C TYR A 43 4.08 8.93 9.17
N PHE A 44 5.37 8.63 9.32
CA PHE A 44 6.46 9.37 8.72
C PHE A 44 7.10 8.57 7.60
N LEU A 45 7.72 9.28 6.66
CA LEU A 45 8.54 8.65 5.64
C LEU A 45 9.66 7.86 6.32
N GLY A 46 9.80 6.61 5.89
CA GLY A 46 10.76 5.67 6.43
C GLY A 46 10.28 4.83 7.60
N ASP A 47 9.05 5.04 8.09
CA ASP A 47 8.46 4.14 9.10
C ASP A 47 8.35 2.71 8.56
N GLU A 48 8.80 1.75 9.34
CA GLU A 48 8.56 0.32 9.09
C GLU A 48 7.15 -0.05 9.56
N VAL A 49 6.41 -0.78 8.73
CA VAL A 49 5.02 -1.17 8.96
C VAL A 49 4.76 -2.63 8.58
N PHE A 50 3.78 -3.23 9.25
CA PHE A 50 3.22 -4.52 8.87
C PHE A 50 1.79 -4.34 8.37
N VAL A 51 1.53 -4.83 7.15
CA VAL A 51 0.23 -4.75 6.49
C VAL A 51 -0.29 -6.17 6.22
N LEU A 52 -1.52 -6.46 6.64
CA LEU A 52 -2.27 -7.63 6.18
C LEU A 52 -3.06 -7.24 4.94
N VAL A 53 -2.70 -7.83 3.80
CA VAL A 53 -3.31 -7.56 2.51
C VAL A 53 -4.26 -8.71 2.13
N THR A 54 -5.48 -8.36 1.73
CA THR A 54 -6.41 -9.27 1.08
C THR A 54 -6.72 -8.73 -0.31
N LEU A 55 -6.39 -9.53 -1.33
CA LEU A 55 -6.61 -9.21 -2.74
C LEU A 55 -8.07 -9.46 -3.16
N PRO A 56 -8.53 -8.86 -4.28
CA PRO A 56 -9.85 -9.13 -4.83
C PRO A 56 -10.10 -10.62 -5.02
N GLU A 57 -11.33 -11.05 -4.77
CA GLU A 57 -11.77 -12.44 -4.97
C GLU A 57 -11.02 -13.50 -4.13
N SER A 58 -10.15 -13.08 -3.21
CA SER A 58 -9.43 -13.94 -2.28
C SER A 58 -9.91 -13.72 -0.84
N SER A 59 -9.94 -14.79 -0.06
CA SER A 59 -10.12 -14.74 1.40
C SER A 59 -8.79 -14.82 2.16
N GLU A 60 -7.68 -15.00 1.44
CA GLU A 60 -6.34 -15.09 2.02
C GLU A 60 -5.88 -13.73 2.55
N ARG A 61 -5.24 -13.75 3.71
CA ARG A 61 -4.60 -12.58 4.32
C ARG A 61 -3.09 -12.76 4.24
N MET A 62 -2.43 -11.97 3.40
CA MET A 62 -0.99 -12.00 3.20
C MET A 62 -0.32 -10.97 4.11
N PRO A 63 0.50 -11.37 5.09
CA PRO A 63 1.28 -10.43 5.91
C PRO A 63 2.47 -9.91 5.13
N ILE A 64 2.62 -8.59 5.09
CA ILE A 64 3.66 -7.89 4.35
C ILE A 64 4.38 -6.92 5.29
N ALA A 65 5.69 -7.10 5.42
CA ALA A 65 6.57 -6.09 5.97
C ALA A 65 6.90 -5.07 4.87
N GLY A 66 6.87 -3.80 5.22
CA GLY A 66 7.15 -2.75 4.26
C GLY A 66 7.54 -1.44 4.92
N LYS A 67 7.93 -0.49 4.08
CA LYS A 67 8.40 0.83 4.49
C LYS A 67 7.53 1.92 3.91
N VAL A 68 7.19 2.93 4.71
CA VAL A 68 6.45 4.10 4.25
C VAL A 68 7.34 4.96 3.34
N VAL A 69 6.93 5.13 2.08
CA VAL A 69 7.65 5.93 1.07
C VAL A 69 6.81 7.05 0.47
N TRP A 70 5.53 7.12 0.83
CA TRP A 70 4.62 8.20 0.45
C TRP A 70 3.65 8.49 1.61
N VAL A 71 3.29 9.74 1.80
CA VAL A 71 2.28 10.16 2.80
C VAL A 71 1.32 11.16 2.15
N THR A 72 0.03 10.82 2.14
CA THR A 72 -1.06 11.73 1.75
C THR A 72 -1.74 12.25 3.02
N PRO A 73 -1.60 13.54 3.39
CA PRO A 73 -2.20 14.09 4.59
C PRO A 73 -3.73 14.21 4.45
N ALA A 74 -4.42 14.28 5.59
CA ALA A 74 -5.85 14.60 5.61
C ALA A 74 -6.09 16.01 5.05
N GLY A 75 -7.08 16.15 4.16
CA GLY A 75 -7.38 17.43 3.49
C GLY A 75 -6.45 17.73 2.30
N ALA A 76 -5.73 16.73 1.78
CA ALA A 76 -4.98 16.88 0.53
C ALA A 76 -5.88 17.35 -0.62
N GLN A 77 -5.32 18.17 -1.51
CA GLN A 77 -6.05 18.69 -2.67
C GLN A 77 -6.51 17.58 -3.60
N GLY A 78 -7.60 17.83 -4.33
CA GLY A 78 -8.17 16.87 -5.28
C GLY A 78 -8.94 15.71 -4.64
N ALA A 79 -9.40 15.87 -3.38
CA ALA A 79 -10.17 14.86 -2.65
C ALA A 79 -9.48 13.48 -2.52
N ARG A 80 -8.14 13.45 -2.57
CA ARG A 80 -7.36 12.22 -2.39
C ARG A 80 -7.55 11.71 -0.94
N PRO A 81 -7.82 10.41 -0.74
CA PRO A 81 -8.00 9.88 0.60
C PRO A 81 -6.69 9.97 1.39
N ALA A 82 -6.79 10.27 2.69
CA ALA A 82 -5.64 10.25 3.59
C ALA A 82 -5.08 8.83 3.69
N GLY A 83 -3.76 8.71 3.68
CA GLY A 83 -3.11 7.41 3.72
C GLY A 83 -1.62 7.46 3.46
N ILE A 84 -1.05 6.29 3.23
CA ILE A 84 0.39 6.09 3.06
C ILE A 84 0.65 5.17 1.87
N GLY A 85 1.73 5.40 1.14
CA GLY A 85 2.28 4.42 0.21
C GLY A 85 3.33 3.57 0.91
N VAL A 86 3.14 2.27 0.87
CA VAL A 86 4.02 1.28 1.50
C VAL A 86 4.77 0.53 0.41
N GLN A 87 6.10 0.69 0.40
CA GLN A 87 7.01 -0.14 -0.40
C GLN A 87 7.11 -1.52 0.23
N PHE A 88 7.07 -2.56 -0.60
CA PHE A 88 7.31 -3.92 -0.13
C PHE A 88 8.79 -4.14 0.15
N ASN A 89 9.10 -4.76 1.30
CA ASN A 89 10.47 -5.16 1.60
C ASN A 89 10.93 -6.24 0.61
N GLU A 90 12.24 -6.32 0.39
CA GLU A 90 12.83 -7.39 -0.41
C GLU A 90 12.66 -8.73 0.31
N GLY A 91 12.08 -9.71 -0.39
CA GLY A 91 11.77 -11.00 0.21
C GLY A 91 10.64 -11.75 -0.50
N PRO A 92 10.49 -13.05 -0.20
CA PRO A 92 9.56 -13.92 -0.91
C PRO A 92 8.10 -13.51 -0.72
N GLU A 93 7.71 -12.97 0.43
CA GLU A 93 6.33 -12.51 0.67
C GLU A 93 5.98 -11.29 -0.19
N GLY A 94 6.91 -10.33 -0.29
CA GLY A 94 6.76 -9.14 -1.14
C GLY A 94 6.72 -9.49 -2.62
N ASP A 95 7.62 -10.36 -3.07
CA ASP A 95 7.66 -10.85 -4.45
C ASP A 95 6.41 -11.65 -4.83
N ALA A 96 5.92 -12.50 -3.92
CA ALA A 96 4.69 -13.26 -4.13
C ALA A 96 3.46 -12.35 -4.21
N LEU A 97 3.34 -11.35 -3.34
CA LEU A 97 2.26 -10.38 -3.42
C LEU A 97 2.33 -9.58 -4.72
N ARG A 98 3.52 -9.04 -5.06
CA ARG A 98 3.74 -8.31 -6.32
C ARG A 98 3.29 -9.14 -7.52
N GLY A 99 3.76 -10.39 -7.63
CA GLY A 99 3.41 -11.27 -8.74
C GLY A 99 1.90 -11.55 -8.83
N ARG A 100 1.21 -11.73 -7.70
CA ARG A 100 -0.25 -11.90 -7.68
C ARG A 100 -0.99 -10.64 -8.12
N ILE A 101 -0.53 -9.46 -7.70
CA ILE A 101 -1.12 -8.17 -8.11
C ILE A 101 -0.95 -7.98 -9.62
N GLU A 102 0.27 -8.18 -10.14
CA GLU A 102 0.57 -8.04 -11.55
C GLU A 102 -0.22 -9.03 -12.41
N ALA A 103 -0.39 -10.27 -11.95
CA ALA A 103 -1.25 -11.25 -12.61
C ALA A 103 -2.74 -10.82 -12.63
N LEU A 104 -3.26 -10.27 -11.52
CA LEU A 104 -4.65 -9.79 -11.44
C LEU A 104 -4.90 -8.57 -12.33
N LEU A 105 -3.89 -7.70 -12.47
CA LEU A 105 -3.92 -6.47 -13.25
C LEU A 105 -3.37 -6.63 -14.68
N ALA A 106 -3.00 -7.84 -15.09
CA ALA A 106 -2.52 -8.12 -16.43
C ALA A 106 -3.54 -7.63 -17.49
N GLY A 107 -3.05 -6.89 -18.50
CA GLY A 107 -3.87 -6.24 -19.53
C GLY A 107 -4.58 -4.94 -19.10
N SER A 108 -4.48 -4.53 -17.82
CA SER A 108 -4.95 -3.21 -17.33
C SER A 108 -3.82 -2.26 -16.95
N LEU A 109 -2.61 -2.77 -16.69
CA LEU A 109 -1.41 -1.97 -16.39
C LEU A 109 -0.92 -1.11 -17.58
N GLU A 110 -1.38 -1.39 -18.80
CA GLU A 110 -1.09 -0.57 -20.00
C GLU A 110 -2.06 0.61 -20.15
N ALA A 111 -3.15 0.65 -19.37
CA ALA A 111 -4.04 1.79 -19.37
C ALA A 111 -3.37 2.90 -18.55
N ASP A 112 -2.96 3.99 -19.20
CA ASP A 112 -2.27 5.15 -18.62
C ASP A 112 -3.19 6.00 -17.69
N ARG A 113 -3.96 5.34 -16.82
CA ARG A 113 -4.93 5.94 -15.92
C ARG A 113 -4.25 6.36 -14.62
N PRO A 114 -4.52 7.57 -14.09
CA PRO A 114 -3.97 8.03 -12.82
C PRO A 114 -4.29 7.08 -11.66
N THR A 115 -3.32 6.85 -10.77
CA THR A 115 -3.51 6.07 -9.53
C THR A 115 -3.64 7.01 -8.33
N HIS A 116 -3.76 6.48 -7.11
CA HIS A 116 -3.81 7.34 -5.91
C HIS A 116 -2.53 8.14 -5.65
N THR A 117 -1.44 7.78 -6.32
CA THR A 117 -0.09 8.29 -6.04
C THR A 117 0.57 8.94 -7.25
N MET A 118 -0.16 9.09 -8.36
CA MET A 118 0.24 9.89 -9.53
C MET A 118 -0.81 10.99 -9.75
#